data_AF-A0A922LQ25-F1
#
_entry.id   AF-A0A922LQ25-F1
#
_cell.length_a   1.000
_cell.length_b   1.000
_cell.length_c   1.000
_cell.angle_alpha   90.00
_cell.angle_beta   90.00
_cell.angle_gamma   90.00
#
_symmetry.space_group_name_H-M   'P 1'
#
loop_
_entity.id
_entity.type
_entity.pdbx_description
1 polymer ?
#
loop_
_entity_poly.entity_id
_entity_poly.type
_entity_poly.pdbx_seq_one_letter_code
_entity_poly.pdbx_strand_id
1 'polypeptide(L)'
;MFFNGGFPFSQVYRDHRHRPHRSRESERESNYFVYVQLIPLIILFGLSFFSNLFVKDPYFSLTKSNKYYMERHTGTHKVPYFVKKTFEQDFSGNIIHLESQVEEEYISNLRFRCFREKDYKENLLFRARYYGDDASYDRAMQLHMPNCDRLSEILAT
;
A
#
# COMPACT_ATOMS: atom_id res chain seq x y z
N MET A 1 23.18 18.32 -0.60
CA MET A 1 24.07 18.11 0.56
C MET A 1 23.53 18.96 1.71
N PHE A 2 23.14 18.36 2.84
CA PHE A 2 22.65 19.06 4.03
C PHE A 2 23.29 18.44 5.27
N PHE A 3 23.56 19.27 6.28
CA PHE A 3 24.26 19.02 7.55
C PHE A 3 25.77 19.22 7.55
N ASN A 4 26.14 20.50 7.42
CA ASN A 4 27.38 21.04 7.97
C ASN A 4 26.98 21.96 9.14
N GLY A 5 27.12 21.48 10.38
CA GLY A 5 26.72 22.18 11.59
C GLY A 5 27.66 21.81 12.73
N GLY A 6 28.84 22.40 12.73
CA GLY A 6 29.78 22.37 13.86
C GLY A 6 29.82 23.72 14.56
N PHE A 7 30.10 23.71 15.87
CA PHE A 7 30.61 24.81 16.71
C PHE A 7 30.99 24.22 18.10
N PRO A 8 31.77 24.89 18.97
CA PRO A 8 33.08 25.53 18.76
C PRO A 8 34.11 25.26 19.91
N PHE A 9 35.40 25.57 19.66
CA PHE A 9 36.46 26.17 20.54
C PHE A 9 36.67 25.66 22.00
N SER A 10 37.85 25.55 22.63
CA SER A 10 39.18 26.15 22.45
C SER A 10 40.24 25.47 23.37
N GLN A 11 41.43 25.26 22.81
CA GLN A 11 42.79 25.38 23.37
C GLN A 11 43.03 25.43 24.90
N VAL A 12 43.88 24.53 25.43
CA VAL A 12 45.03 24.85 26.32
C VAL A 12 46.15 23.81 26.11
N TYR A 13 47.39 24.28 26.05
CA TYR A 13 48.64 23.56 25.72
C TYR A 13 49.47 23.23 26.99
N ARG A 14 50.40 22.27 26.87
CA ARG A 14 51.50 21.81 27.79
C ARG A 14 51.14 20.60 28.69
N ASP A 15 51.96 19.57 28.89
CA ASP A 15 53.43 19.43 28.81
C ASP A 15 53.84 17.95 28.70
N HIS A 16 55.11 17.72 28.35
CA HIS A 16 55.85 16.49 28.06
C HIS A 16 55.67 15.26 28.99
N ARG A 17 55.61 14.06 28.38
CA ARG A 17 56.73 13.07 28.35
C ARG A 17 56.31 11.73 27.71
N HIS A 18 57.18 11.23 26.83
CA HIS A 18 57.12 9.89 26.24
C HIS A 18 57.29 8.78 27.30
N ARG A 19 56.41 7.77 27.26
CA ARG A 19 56.83 6.35 27.27
C ARG A 19 55.72 5.44 26.72
N PRO A 20 56.03 4.46 25.85
CA PRO A 20 55.03 3.67 25.13
C PRO A 20 54.65 2.45 25.96
N HIS A 21 53.35 2.15 26.07
CA HIS A 21 52.90 0.84 26.54
C HIS A 21 51.52 0.48 25.99
N ARG A 22 51.51 -0.50 25.08
CA ARG A 22 50.38 -1.37 24.70
C ARG A 22 49.04 -0.68 24.39
N SER A 23 48.93 -0.28 23.13
CA SER A 23 47.69 -0.37 22.35
C SER A 23 47.11 -1.80 22.40
N ARG A 24 46.11 -2.02 23.25
CA ARG A 24 45.25 -3.22 23.21
C ARG A 24 43.82 -2.95 23.69
N GLU A 25 43.41 -1.68 23.65
CA GLU A 25 42.05 -1.26 24.05
C GLU A 25 41.27 -0.60 22.90
N SER A 26 41.95 -0.14 21.84
CA SER A 26 41.32 0.44 20.65
C SER A 26 40.59 -0.57 19.74
N GLU A 27 40.90 -1.86 19.83
CA GLU A 27 40.11 -2.90 19.12
C GLU A 27 38.75 -3.16 19.79
N ARG A 28 38.62 -2.97 21.11
CA ARG A 28 37.35 -3.16 21.82
C ARG A 28 36.39 -1.99 21.62
N GLU A 29 36.87 -0.75 21.61
CA GLU A 29 36.04 0.42 21.29
C GLU A 29 35.60 0.46 19.82
N SER A 30 36.50 0.10 18.88
CA SER A 30 36.17 0.04 17.44
C SER A 30 35.05 -0.97 17.15
N ASN A 31 35.12 -2.15 17.77
CA ASN A 31 34.07 -3.15 17.62
C ASN A 31 32.73 -2.69 18.24
N TYR A 32 32.75 -2.04 19.41
CA TYR A 32 31.54 -1.51 20.04
C TYR A 32 30.86 -0.43 19.18
N PHE A 33 31.65 0.44 18.54
CA PHE A 33 31.14 1.46 17.62
C PHE A 33 30.39 0.85 16.42
N VAL A 34 30.93 -0.24 15.84
CA VAL A 34 30.27 -0.99 14.76
C VAL A 34 28.95 -1.60 15.22
N TYR A 35 28.89 -2.20 16.41
CA TYR A 35 27.64 -2.76 16.94
C TYR A 35 26.58 -1.68 17.19
N VAL A 36 26.95 -0.54 17.75
CA VAL A 36 26.03 0.59 17.99
C VAL A 36 25.54 1.19 16.67
N GLN A 37 26.37 1.21 15.61
CA GLN A 37 25.98 1.67 14.28
C GLN A 37 25.01 0.72 13.56
N LEU A 38 25.03 -0.59 13.88
CA LEU A 38 24.10 -1.57 13.31
C LEU A 38 22.72 -1.56 13.97
N ILE A 39 22.59 -1.08 15.21
CA ILE A 39 21.30 -0.94 15.92
C ILE A 39 20.24 -0.20 15.09
N PRO A 40 20.49 1.02 14.55
CA PRO A 40 19.48 1.73 13.76
C PRO A 40 19.04 0.96 12.51
N LEU A 41 19.95 0.21 11.85
CA LEU A 41 19.59 -0.63 10.72
C LEU A 41 18.71 -1.82 11.13
N ILE A 42 19.02 -2.46 12.26
CA ILE A 42 18.22 -3.56 12.82
C ILE A 42 16.83 -3.06 13.24
N ILE A 43 16.73 -1.86 13.82
CA ILE A 43 15.44 -1.25 14.18
C ILE A 43 14.61 -0.99 12.92
N LEU A 44 15.19 -0.39 11.87
CA LEU A 44 14.48 -0.13 10.62
C LEU A 44 13.98 -1.42 9.95
N PHE A 45 14.82 -2.45 9.93
CA PHE A 45 14.44 -3.76 9.40
C PHE A 45 13.34 -4.39 10.27
N GLY A 46 13.53 -4.45 11.59
CA GLY A 46 12.53 -4.97 12.52
C GLY A 46 11.17 -4.29 12.37
N LEU A 47 11.13 -2.96 12.38
CA LEU A 47 9.89 -2.19 12.20
C LEU A 47 9.20 -2.49 10.86
N SER A 48 9.98 -2.66 9.78
CA SER A 48 9.44 -3.02 8.46
C SER A 48 8.77 -4.40 8.46
N PHE A 49 9.33 -5.37 9.17
CA PHE A 49 8.75 -6.71 9.30
C PHE A 49 7.52 -6.73 10.20
N PHE A 50 7.57 -6.04 11.34
CA PHE A 50 6.46 -6.01 12.29
C PHE A 50 5.28 -5.15 11.81
N SER A 51 5.50 -4.20 10.90
CA SER A 51 4.43 -3.35 10.32
C SER A 51 3.26 -4.18 9.76
N ASN A 52 3.56 -5.31 9.10
CA ASN A 52 2.53 -6.19 8.54
C ASN A 52 1.71 -6.94 9.61
N LEU A 53 2.25 -7.12 10.82
CA LEU A 53 1.57 -7.85 11.91
C LEU A 53 0.53 -6.97 12.63
N PHE A 54 0.67 -5.65 12.58
CA PHE A 54 -0.24 -4.70 13.23
C PHE A 54 -1.41 -4.25 12.35
N VAL A 55 -1.51 -4.76 11.11
CA VAL A 55 -2.67 -4.49 10.25
C VAL A 55 -3.87 -5.20 10.85
N LYS A 56 -4.72 -4.43 11.56
CA LYS A 56 -6.01 -4.92 12.03
C LYS A 56 -6.79 -5.46 10.84
N ASP A 57 -7.29 -6.67 10.98
CA ASP A 57 -8.16 -7.28 9.97
C ASP A 57 -9.35 -6.36 9.67
N PRO A 58 -9.66 -6.12 8.38
CA PRO A 58 -10.84 -5.33 8.03
C PRO A 58 -12.12 -6.02 8.49
N TYR A 59 -13.18 -5.25 8.76
CA TYR A 59 -14.47 -5.80 9.18
C TYR A 59 -15.26 -6.43 8.03
N PHE A 60 -14.89 -6.11 6.79
CA PHE A 60 -15.53 -6.58 5.56
C PHE A 60 -14.51 -6.92 4.48
N SER A 61 -14.97 -7.55 3.40
CA SER A 61 -14.25 -7.74 2.16
C SER A 61 -15.19 -7.66 0.96
N LEU A 62 -14.74 -7.08 -0.15
CA LEU A 62 -15.49 -7.08 -1.42
C LEU A 62 -15.40 -8.43 -2.15
N THR A 63 -14.52 -9.34 -1.71
CA THR A 63 -14.36 -10.66 -2.31
C THR A 63 -14.60 -11.77 -1.29
N LYS A 64 -15.26 -12.83 -1.75
CA LYS A 64 -15.53 -13.99 -0.91
C LYS A 64 -14.23 -14.71 -0.57
N SER A 65 -14.05 -15.02 0.71
CA SER A 65 -12.91 -15.80 1.20
C SER A 65 -13.34 -16.73 2.34
N ASN A 66 -12.48 -17.66 2.76
CA ASN A 66 -12.79 -18.56 3.88
C ASN A 66 -13.07 -17.81 5.20
N LYS A 67 -12.49 -16.62 5.37
CA LYS A 67 -12.68 -15.75 6.54
C LYS A 67 -13.91 -14.85 6.40
N TYR A 68 -14.16 -14.36 5.18
CA TYR A 68 -15.27 -13.47 4.84
C TYR A 68 -16.19 -14.18 3.83
N TYR A 69 -17.19 -14.91 4.33
CA TYR A 69 -18.10 -15.71 3.50
C TYR A 69 -19.57 -15.39 3.69
N MET A 70 -19.94 -14.64 4.74
CA MET A 70 -21.32 -14.21 4.92
C MET A 70 -21.59 -13.00 4.04
N GLU A 71 -22.45 -13.18 3.04
CA GLU A 71 -22.81 -12.16 2.08
C GLU A 71 -23.86 -11.20 2.66
N ARG A 72 -23.66 -9.91 2.43
CA ARG A 72 -24.57 -8.82 2.77
C ARG A 72 -24.60 -7.83 1.60
N HIS A 73 -25.61 -6.98 1.57
CA HIS A 73 -25.78 -5.96 0.53
C HIS A 73 -25.95 -4.59 1.18
N THR A 74 -25.35 -3.57 0.58
CA THR A 74 -25.49 -2.18 1.06
C THR A 74 -26.89 -1.65 0.79
N GLY A 75 -27.34 -0.68 1.60
CA GLY A 75 -28.67 -0.09 1.46
C GLY A 75 -28.88 0.70 0.15
N THR A 76 -27.90 1.48 -0.29
CA THR A 76 -28.05 2.45 -1.38
C THR A 76 -27.93 1.78 -2.75
N HIS A 77 -26.74 1.23 -3.06
CA HIS A 77 -26.43 0.69 -4.38
C HIS A 77 -26.51 -0.84 -4.46
N LYS A 78 -26.94 -1.50 -3.37
CA LYS A 78 -27.02 -2.98 -3.25
C LYS A 78 -25.71 -3.64 -3.63
N VAL A 79 -24.59 -3.08 -3.18
CA VAL A 79 -23.27 -3.63 -3.44
C VAL A 79 -23.07 -4.87 -2.56
N PRO A 80 -22.72 -6.04 -3.13
CA PRO A 80 -22.44 -7.22 -2.34
C PRO A 80 -21.11 -7.07 -1.61
N TYR A 81 -21.11 -7.35 -0.30
CA TYR A 81 -19.91 -7.41 0.54
C TYR A 81 -19.96 -8.60 1.48
N PHE A 82 -18.79 -9.06 1.91
CA PHE A 82 -18.64 -10.26 2.72
C PHE A 82 -18.09 -9.93 4.11
N VAL A 83 -18.71 -10.50 5.13
CA VAL A 83 -18.31 -10.34 6.53
C VAL A 83 -17.98 -11.68 7.19
N LYS A 84 -17.38 -11.62 8.37
CA LYS A 84 -17.14 -12.79 9.22
C LYS A 84 -18.45 -13.24 9.88
N LYS A 85 -18.50 -14.49 10.33
CA LYS A 85 -19.65 -15.00 11.10
C LYS A 85 -19.87 -14.25 12.42
N THR A 86 -18.80 -13.79 13.04
CA THR A 86 -18.81 -13.04 14.30
C THR A 86 -19.05 -11.54 14.10
N PHE A 87 -19.41 -11.08 12.90
CA PHE A 87 -19.56 -9.66 12.60
C PHE A 87 -20.51 -8.93 13.56
N GLU A 88 -21.66 -9.52 13.89
CA GLU A 88 -22.62 -8.90 14.82
C GLU A 88 -22.11 -8.76 16.25
N GLN A 89 -21.12 -9.57 16.64
CA GLN A 89 -20.48 -9.52 17.97
C GLN A 89 -19.26 -8.60 17.96
N ASP A 90 -18.50 -8.61 16.87
CA ASP A 90 -17.23 -7.88 16.74
C ASP A 90 -17.43 -6.41 16.32
N PHE A 91 -18.53 -6.11 15.62
CA PHE A 91 -18.81 -4.78 15.07
C PHE A 91 -19.92 -4.08 15.87
N SER A 92 -19.51 -3.17 16.75
CA SER A 92 -20.41 -2.29 17.51
C SER A 92 -20.54 -0.88 16.91
N GLY A 93 -20.07 -0.68 15.67
CA GLY A 93 -20.02 0.63 15.00
C GLY A 93 -21.31 1.00 14.26
N ASN A 94 -21.33 2.17 13.64
CA ASN A 94 -22.43 2.58 12.77
C ASN A 94 -22.37 1.83 11.44
N ILE A 95 -23.38 1.00 11.16
CA ILE A 95 -23.49 0.22 9.93
C ILE A 95 -23.56 1.10 8.68
N ILE A 96 -24.23 2.25 8.74
CA ILE A 96 -24.38 3.18 7.61
C ILE A 96 -23.01 3.72 7.19
N HIS A 97 -22.16 4.05 8.17
CA HIS A 97 -20.80 4.51 7.89
C HIS A 97 -19.96 3.39 7.27
N LEU A 98 -20.09 2.15 7.77
CA LEU A 98 -19.40 0.99 7.19
C LEU A 98 -19.84 0.76 5.74
N GLU A 99 -21.14 0.78 5.48
CA GLU A 99 -21.68 0.60 4.13
C GLU A 99 -21.25 1.72 3.19
N SER A 100 -21.19 2.97 3.66
CA SER A 100 -20.63 4.08 2.87
C SER A 100 -19.16 3.84 2.49
N GLN A 101 -18.35 3.28 3.39
CA GLN A 101 -16.96 2.93 3.09
C GLN A 101 -16.86 1.77 2.10
N VAL A 102 -17.73 0.77 2.23
CA VAL A 102 -17.84 -0.35 1.28
C VAL A 102 -18.17 0.16 -0.12
N GLU A 103 -19.14 1.07 -0.23
CA GLU A 103 -19.55 1.66 -1.51
C GLU A 103 -18.44 2.51 -2.13
N GLU A 104 -17.74 3.32 -1.33
CA GLU A 104 -16.60 4.12 -1.79
C GLU A 104 -15.48 3.24 -2.34
N GLU A 105 -15.10 2.18 -1.62
CA GLU A 105 -14.07 1.23 -2.06
C GLU A 105 -14.52 0.50 -3.34
N TYR A 106 -15.79 0.09 -3.41
CA TYR A 106 -16.34 -0.57 -4.59
C TYR A 106 -16.32 0.34 -5.82
N ILE A 107 -16.74 1.60 -5.68
CA ILE A 107 -16.70 2.60 -6.76
C ILE A 107 -15.25 2.87 -7.20
N SER A 108 -14.31 2.97 -6.26
CA SER A 108 -12.89 3.13 -6.56
C SER A 108 -12.35 1.95 -7.39
N ASN A 109 -12.70 0.72 -7.00
CA ASN A 109 -12.33 -0.49 -7.74
C ASN A 109 -12.96 -0.52 -9.15
N LEU A 110 -14.25 -0.16 -9.26
CA LEU A 110 -14.94 -0.05 -10.54
C LEU A 110 -14.29 0.99 -11.46
N ARG A 111 -13.87 2.15 -10.93
CA ARG A 111 -13.14 3.17 -11.71
C ARG A 111 -11.84 2.60 -12.28
N PHE A 112 -11.06 1.90 -11.46
CA PHE A 112 -9.82 1.28 -11.92
C PHE A 112 -10.05 0.20 -12.97
N ARG A 113 -11.06 -0.66 -12.77
CA ARG A 113 -11.44 -1.71 -13.73
C ARG A 113 -11.94 -1.11 -15.05
N CYS A 114 -12.81 -0.11 -14.99
CA CYS A 114 -13.29 0.60 -16.16
C CYS A 114 -12.15 1.28 -16.93
N PHE A 115 -11.20 1.90 -16.23
CA PHE A 115 -10.01 2.48 -16.87
C PHE A 115 -9.22 1.41 -17.65
N ARG A 116 -9.03 0.23 -17.06
CA ARG A 116 -8.37 -0.89 -17.73
C ARG A 116 -9.16 -1.43 -18.93
N GLU A 117 -10.48 -1.51 -18.84
CA GLU A 117 -11.33 -1.92 -19.97
C GLU A 117 -11.24 -0.94 -21.14
N LYS A 118 -11.28 0.37 -20.84
CA LYS A 118 -11.11 1.42 -21.85
C LYS A 118 -9.74 1.36 -22.51
N ASP A 119 -8.67 1.25 -21.71
CA ASP A 119 -7.31 1.11 -22.23
C ASP A 119 -7.17 -0.14 -23.11
N TYR A 120 -7.75 -1.27 -22.69
CA TYR A 120 -7.78 -2.49 -23.49
C TYR A 120 -8.51 -2.29 -24.84
N LYS A 121 -9.68 -1.64 -24.83
CA LYS A 121 -10.44 -1.30 -26.04
C LYS A 121 -9.64 -0.39 -26.98
N GLU A 122 -9.04 0.67 -26.45
CA GLU A 122 -8.22 1.61 -27.23
C GLU A 122 -7.00 0.91 -27.85
N ASN A 123 -6.33 0.03 -27.10
CA ASN A 123 -5.21 -0.76 -27.63
C ASN A 123 -5.64 -1.69 -28.78
N LEU A 124 -6.82 -2.30 -28.70
CA LEU A 124 -7.37 -3.10 -29.80
C LEU A 124 -7.70 -2.24 -31.02
N LEU A 125 -8.33 -1.08 -30.82
CA LEU A 125 -8.65 -0.14 -31.90
C LEU A 125 -7.39 0.39 -32.58
N PHE A 126 -6.37 0.77 -31.79
CA PHE A 126 -5.08 1.21 -32.29
C PHE A 126 -4.42 0.13 -33.14
N ARG A 127 -4.40 -1.11 -32.64
CA ARG A 127 -3.83 -2.26 -33.37
C ARG A 127 -4.57 -2.52 -34.68
N ALA A 128 -5.91 -2.51 -34.66
CA ALA A 128 -6.72 -2.73 -35.85
C ALA A 128 -6.46 -1.66 -36.92
N ARG A 129 -6.39 -0.38 -36.52
CA ARG A 129 -6.04 0.74 -37.41
C ARG A 129 -4.62 0.64 -37.96
N TYR A 130 -3.66 0.20 -37.14
CA TYR A 130 -2.27 0.07 -37.54
C TYR A 130 -2.06 -1.01 -38.62
N TYR A 131 -2.74 -2.15 -38.48
CA TYR A 131 -2.67 -3.24 -39.46
C TYR A 131 -3.65 -3.10 -40.63
N GLY A 132 -4.64 -2.20 -40.55
CA GLY A 132 -5.66 -2.01 -41.59
C GLY A 132 -6.67 -3.16 -41.67
N ASP A 133 -6.98 -3.81 -40.54
CA ASP A 133 -7.93 -4.92 -40.48
C ASP A 133 -9.31 -4.44 -39.98
N ASP A 134 -10.22 -4.21 -40.92
CA ASP A 134 -11.58 -3.74 -40.67
C ASP A 134 -12.38 -4.73 -39.79
N ALA A 135 -12.19 -6.04 -39.98
CA ALA A 135 -12.90 -7.06 -39.20
C ALA A 135 -12.46 -7.06 -37.73
N SER A 136 -11.19 -6.76 -37.45
CA SER A 136 -10.71 -6.57 -36.08
C SER A 136 -11.14 -5.22 -35.50
N TYR A 137 -11.28 -4.19 -36.33
CA TYR A 137 -11.79 -2.89 -35.92
C TYR A 137 -13.25 -2.96 -35.45
N ASP A 138 -14.12 -3.61 -36.23
CA ASP A 138 -15.53 -3.77 -35.89
C ASP A 138 -15.72 -4.55 -34.59
N ARG A 139 -14.92 -5.62 -34.39
CA ARG A 139 -14.89 -6.40 -33.15
C ARG A 139 -14.46 -5.56 -31.95
N ALA A 140 -13.42 -4.74 -32.11
CA ALA A 140 -12.97 -3.85 -31.04
C ALA A 140 -14.01 -2.77 -30.72
N MET A 141 -14.73 -2.26 -31.71
CA MET A 141 -15.79 -1.27 -31.54
C MET A 141 -16.98 -1.82 -30.74
N GLN A 142 -17.39 -3.05 -31.04
CA GLN A 142 -18.47 -3.78 -30.36
C GLN A 142 -18.06 -4.35 -28.99
N LEU A 143 -16.82 -4.18 -28.56
CA LEU A 143 -16.36 -4.66 -27.26
C LEU A 143 -17.18 -3.99 -26.13
N HIS A 144 -17.86 -4.84 -25.36
CA HIS A 144 -18.64 -4.46 -24.18
C HIS A 144 -17.73 -4.21 -22.98
N MET A 145 -18.03 -3.16 -22.21
CA MET A 145 -17.24 -2.71 -21.05
C MET A 145 -18.12 -2.71 -19.80
N PRO A 146 -18.41 -3.90 -19.22
CA PRO A 146 -19.41 -4.05 -18.18
C PRO A 146 -19.08 -3.26 -16.90
N ASN A 147 -17.79 -3.10 -16.55
CA ASN A 147 -17.43 -2.31 -15.36
C ASN A 147 -17.65 -0.82 -15.59
N CYS A 148 -17.42 -0.34 -16.81
CA CYS A 148 -17.74 1.04 -17.18
C CYS A 148 -19.25 1.30 -17.21
N ASP A 149 -20.04 0.36 -17.72
CA ASP A 149 -21.50 0.48 -17.76
C ASP A 149 -22.09 0.46 -16.35
N ARG A 150 -21.55 -0.38 -15.45
CA ARG A 150 -21.96 -0.38 -14.04
C ARG A 150 -21.57 0.92 -13.33
N LEU A 151 -20.39 1.46 -13.63
CA LEU A 151 -19.94 2.72 -13.05
C LEU A 151 -20.82 3.89 -13.50
N SER A 152 -21.23 3.94 -14.77
CA SER A 152 -22.11 5.00 -15.27
C SER A 152 -23.50 4.91 -14.67
N GLU A 153 -24.04 3.71 -14.44
CA GLU A 153 -25.31 3.50 -13.75
C GLU A 153 -25.29 4.05 -12.32
N ILE A 154 -24.22 3.77 -11.56
CA ILE A 154 -24.05 4.27 -10.18
C ILE A 154 -23.88 5.79 -10.13
N LEU A 155 -23.22 6.39 -11.14
CA LEU A 155 -23.05 7.85 -11.21
C LEU A 155 -24.30 8.58 -11.71
N ALA A 156 -25.27 7.87 -12.27
CA ALA A 156 -26.51 8.44 -12.81
C ALA A 156 -27.66 8.50 -11.78
N THR A 157 -27.53 7.81 -10.64
CA THR A 157 -28.43 7.87 -9.49
C THR A 157 -28.02 8.97 -8.52
#